data_AF-A0A448HZ35-F1
#
_entry.id   AF-A0A448HZ35-F1
#
_cell.length_a   1.000
_cell.length_b   1.000
_cell.length_c   1.000
_cell.angle_alpha   90.00
_cell.angle_beta   90.00
_cell.angle_gamma   90.00
#
_symmetry.space_group_name_H-M   'P 1'
#
loop_
_entity.id
_entity.type
_entity.pdbx_description
1 polymer ?
#
loop_
_entity_poly.entity_id
_entity_poly.type
_entity_poly.pdbx_seq_one_letter_code
_entity_poly.pdbx_strand_id
1 'polypeptide(L)'
;MSEPPAADPRDEVEAIRRLKAQYCRFLDTRDIESWRALFAPDVVVTLDLAVSTGGADPQTMAPLQGLEAFEPVVLGGIAGAATMHHCHTPEIDMTSPTTASAIWAMEDLLVWEDRQLHGAGHYHETYEKRDGRWQITSLHLTRTMLRFTEST
;
A
#
# COMPACT_ATOMS: atom_id res chain seq x y z
N MET A 1 -12.16 -22.28 -31.56
CA MET A 1 -12.17 -20.99 -30.85
C MET A 1 -10.73 -20.62 -30.62
N SER A 2 -10.27 -19.50 -31.18
CA SER A 2 -8.90 -19.03 -30.95
C SER A 2 -8.79 -18.47 -29.53
N GLU A 3 -7.68 -18.75 -28.88
CA GLU A 3 -7.32 -18.19 -27.58
C GLU A 3 -7.31 -16.65 -27.68
N PRO A 4 -7.86 -15.92 -26.69
CA PRO A 4 -7.80 -14.46 -26.71
C PRO A 4 -6.33 -14.01 -26.73
N PRO A 5 -6.03 -12.87 -27.40
CA PRO A 5 -4.67 -12.35 -27.43
C PRO A 5 -4.16 -12.10 -26.00
N ALA A 6 -2.89 -12.39 -25.77
CA ALA A 6 -2.23 -12.04 -24.52
C ALA A 6 -2.36 -10.53 -24.28
N ALA A 7 -2.61 -10.14 -23.02
CA ALA A 7 -2.75 -8.74 -22.65
C ALA A 7 -1.45 -7.96 -22.92
N ASP A 8 -1.59 -6.71 -23.34
CA ASP A 8 -0.47 -5.79 -23.54
C ASP A 8 0.17 -5.48 -22.17
N PRO A 9 1.49 -5.65 -21.99
CA PRO A 9 2.17 -5.27 -20.75
C PRO A 9 1.86 -3.84 -20.27
N ARG A 10 1.56 -2.90 -21.18
CA ARG A 10 1.14 -1.53 -20.81
C ARG A 10 -0.21 -1.50 -20.12
N ASP A 11 -1.17 -2.30 -20.55
CA ASP A 11 -2.49 -2.39 -19.94
C ASP A 11 -2.39 -2.97 -18.52
N GLU A 12 -1.48 -3.92 -18.30
CA GLU A 12 -1.24 -4.50 -16.98
C GLU A 12 -0.58 -3.49 -16.02
N VAL A 13 0.37 -2.69 -16.51
CA VAL A 13 0.96 -1.59 -15.73
C VAL A 13 -0.11 -0.56 -15.34
N GLU A 14 -1.02 -0.19 -16.25
CA GLU A 14 -2.14 0.70 -15.93
C GLU A 14 -3.14 0.08 -14.95
N ALA A 15 -3.36 -1.23 -15.03
CA ALA A 15 -4.19 -1.93 -14.06
C ALA A 15 -3.60 -1.88 -12.64
N ILE A 16 -2.28 -2.04 -12.50
CA ILE A 16 -1.57 -1.89 -11.22
C ILE A 16 -1.62 -0.43 -10.72
N ARG A 17 -1.45 0.55 -11.61
CA ARG A 17 -1.63 1.99 -11.26
C ARG A 17 -3.04 2.29 -10.74
N ARG A 18 -4.04 1.76 -11.42
CA ARG A 18 -5.44 1.88 -10.98
C ARG A 18 -5.65 1.19 -9.63
N LEU A 19 -5.06 0.02 -9.41
CA LEU A 19 -5.13 -0.70 -8.14
C LEU A 19 -4.59 0.17 -7.00
N LYS A 20 -3.41 0.79 -7.16
CA LYS A 20 -2.85 1.64 -6.10
C LYS A 20 -3.66 2.92 -5.87
N ALA A 21 -4.17 3.54 -6.93
CA ALA A 21 -5.07 4.69 -6.80
C ALA A 21 -6.37 4.33 -6.06
N GLN A 22 -6.89 3.12 -6.29
CA GLN A 22 -8.03 2.57 -5.57
C GLN A 22 -7.70 2.30 -4.10
N TYR A 23 -6.51 1.76 -3.79
CA TYR A 23 -6.04 1.56 -2.41
C TYR A 23 -6.12 2.87 -1.61
N CYS A 24 -5.53 3.95 -2.13
CA CYS A 24 -5.55 5.28 -1.50
C CYS A 24 -6.99 5.75 -1.26
N ARG A 25 -7.79 5.79 -2.34
CA ARG A 25 -9.17 6.29 -2.28
C ARG A 25 -10.05 5.47 -1.33
N PHE A 26 -9.99 4.14 -1.39
CA PHE A 26 -10.82 3.28 -0.55
C PHE A 26 -10.46 3.38 0.93
N LEU A 27 -9.16 3.49 1.25
CA LEU A 27 -8.72 3.67 2.63
C LEU A 27 -9.21 5.02 3.20
N ASP A 28 -9.05 6.10 2.43
CA ASP A 28 -9.45 7.45 2.87
C ASP A 28 -10.96 7.62 2.98
N THR A 29 -11.73 6.94 2.13
CA THR A 29 -13.21 6.97 2.15
C THR A 29 -13.83 5.90 3.04
N ARG A 30 -13.01 5.06 3.69
CA ARG A 30 -13.44 3.94 4.55
C ARG A 30 -14.27 2.87 3.82
N ASP A 31 -14.06 2.68 2.52
CA ASP A 31 -14.65 1.59 1.75
C ASP A 31 -13.85 0.29 1.99
N ILE A 32 -14.04 -0.28 3.18
CA ILE A 32 -13.17 -1.36 3.68
C ILE A 32 -13.37 -2.64 2.87
N GLU A 33 -14.59 -2.93 2.43
CA GLU A 33 -14.86 -4.11 1.59
C GLU A 33 -14.10 -4.03 0.26
N SER A 34 -14.16 -2.88 -0.43
CA SER A 34 -13.42 -2.70 -1.68
C SER A 34 -11.91 -2.65 -1.46
N TRP A 35 -11.46 -2.08 -0.33
CA TRP A 35 -10.04 -2.08 0.05
C TRP A 35 -9.50 -3.50 0.26
N ARG A 36 -10.23 -4.36 0.98
CA ARG A 36 -9.86 -5.78 1.20
C ARG A 36 -9.66 -6.53 -0.11
N ALA A 37 -10.52 -6.28 -1.12
CA ALA A 37 -10.46 -6.97 -2.40
C ALA A 37 -9.17 -6.71 -3.21
N LEU A 38 -8.43 -5.65 -2.87
CA LEU A 38 -7.15 -5.31 -3.51
C LEU A 38 -5.98 -6.21 -3.06
N PHE A 39 -6.17 -6.94 -1.96
CA PHE A 39 -5.13 -7.77 -1.36
C PHE A 39 -5.34 -9.25 -1.67
N ALA A 40 -4.22 -9.94 -1.80
CA ALA A 40 -4.20 -11.38 -1.71
C ALA A 40 -4.51 -11.80 -0.25
N PRO A 41 -5.32 -12.84 0.00
CA PRO A 41 -5.62 -13.27 1.37
C PRO A 41 -4.37 -13.62 2.20
N ASP A 42 -3.32 -14.09 1.52
CA ASP A 42 -1.99 -14.48 2.02
C ASP A 42 -0.94 -13.35 1.92
N VAL A 43 -1.36 -12.07 1.80
CA VAL A 43 -0.43 -10.93 1.74
C VAL A 43 0.55 -10.92 2.92
N VAL A 44 1.83 -10.65 2.64
CA VAL A 44 2.84 -10.42 3.69
C VAL A 44 3.12 -8.94 3.80
N VAL A 45 2.94 -8.38 5.01
CA VAL A 45 3.14 -6.94 5.25
C VAL A 45 4.21 -6.67 6.29
N THR A 46 5.11 -5.75 5.94
CA THR A 46 6.17 -5.24 6.81
C THR A 46 6.01 -3.73 6.97
N LEU A 47 6.09 -3.22 8.19
CA LEU A 47 5.89 -1.79 8.47
C LEU A 47 7.07 -1.26 9.27
N ASP A 48 7.75 -0.23 8.75
CA ASP A 48 8.73 0.55 9.49
C ASP A 48 7.99 1.61 10.33
N LEU A 49 8.32 1.68 11.62
CA LEU A 49 7.70 2.61 12.58
C LEU A 49 8.53 3.87 12.81
N ALA A 50 9.78 3.89 12.33
CA ALA A 50 10.70 5.01 12.45
C ALA A 50 11.38 5.32 11.10
N VAL A 51 11.91 6.55 10.99
CA VAL A 51 12.66 6.98 9.80
C VAL A 51 13.96 6.19 9.68
N SER A 52 14.22 5.59 8.51
CA SER A 52 15.39 4.73 8.26
C SER A 52 16.43 5.33 7.31
N THR A 53 16.30 6.60 6.95
CA THR A 53 17.29 7.31 6.12
C THR A 53 18.62 7.47 6.85
N GLY A 54 19.74 7.22 6.18
CA GLY A 54 21.08 7.40 6.75
C GLY A 54 21.54 6.26 7.66
N GLY A 55 20.89 5.10 7.61
CA GLY A 55 21.30 3.90 8.38
C GLY A 55 20.72 3.85 9.80
N ALA A 56 19.73 4.68 10.11
CA ALA A 56 18.97 4.59 11.36
C ALA A 56 18.10 3.33 11.39
N ASP A 57 17.84 2.80 12.60
CA ASP A 57 16.97 1.64 12.79
C ASP A 57 15.50 2.01 12.46
N PRO A 58 14.88 1.35 11.46
CA PRO A 58 13.48 1.56 11.09
C PRO A 58 12.46 1.18 12.18
N GLN A 59 12.88 0.48 13.25
CA GLN A 59 11.97 -0.14 14.22
C GLN A 59 10.90 -0.99 13.53
N THR A 60 11.32 -1.82 12.57
CA THR A 60 10.43 -2.63 11.74
C THR A 60 9.64 -3.61 12.60
N MET A 61 8.32 -3.62 12.41
CA MET A 61 7.43 -4.60 13.05
C MET A 61 7.74 -6.02 12.58
N ALA A 62 7.40 -7.01 13.41
CA ALA A 62 7.34 -8.39 12.94
C ALA A 62 6.37 -8.49 11.73
N PRO A 63 6.71 -9.26 10.67
CA PRO A 63 5.86 -9.36 9.49
C PRO A 63 4.44 -9.85 9.83
N LEU A 64 3.46 -9.14 9.31
CA LEU A 64 2.05 -9.50 9.39
C LEU A 64 1.74 -10.50 8.27
N GLN A 65 1.23 -11.67 8.65
CA GLN A 65 0.97 -12.78 7.74
C GLN A 65 -0.53 -12.87 7.43
N GLY A 66 -0.89 -12.58 6.18
CA GLY A 66 -2.26 -12.59 5.69
C GLY A 66 -3.04 -11.32 6.01
N LEU A 67 -4.11 -11.12 5.24
CA LEU A 67 -4.98 -9.94 5.36
C LEU A 67 -5.65 -9.86 6.74
N GLU A 68 -5.97 -11.00 7.35
CA GLU A 68 -6.57 -11.08 8.69
C GLU A 68 -5.68 -10.50 9.79
N ALA A 69 -4.35 -10.61 9.65
CA ALA A 69 -3.39 -10.01 10.57
C ALA A 69 -3.14 -8.53 10.25
N PHE A 70 -3.19 -8.15 8.98
CA PHE A 70 -2.86 -6.81 8.52
C PHE A 70 -3.98 -5.79 8.71
N GLU A 71 -5.20 -6.14 8.32
CA GLU A 71 -6.36 -5.24 8.36
C GLU A 71 -6.60 -4.58 9.72
N PRO A 72 -6.65 -5.31 10.86
CA PRO A 72 -6.93 -4.67 12.15
C PRO A 72 -5.83 -3.66 12.56
N VAL A 73 -4.59 -3.87 12.13
CA VAL A 73 -3.48 -2.93 12.37
C VAL A 73 -3.72 -1.63 11.63
N VAL A 74 -4.07 -1.69 10.35
CA VAL A 74 -4.38 -0.49 9.55
C VAL A 74 -5.60 0.23 10.09
N LEU A 75 -6.72 -0.47 10.26
CA LEU A 75 -7.97 0.14 10.69
C LEU A 75 -7.89 0.73 12.10
N GLY A 76 -7.16 0.07 13.01
CA GLY A 76 -6.84 0.61 14.32
C GLY A 76 -5.95 1.85 14.23
N GLY A 77 -4.94 1.80 13.36
CA GLY A 77 -4.01 2.91 13.11
C GLY A 77 -4.66 4.16 12.53
N ILE A 78 -5.80 4.05 11.84
CA ILE A 78 -6.55 5.19 11.30
C ILE A 78 -7.85 5.48 12.07
N ALA A 79 -8.16 4.76 13.15
CA ALA A 79 -9.41 4.93 13.87
C ALA A 79 -9.57 6.37 14.38
N GLY A 80 -10.71 7.01 14.08
CA GLY A 80 -11.00 8.39 14.49
C GLY A 80 -10.26 9.49 13.71
N ALA A 81 -9.40 9.15 12.75
CA ALA A 81 -8.69 10.13 11.92
C ALA A 81 -9.44 10.51 10.65
N ALA A 82 -9.36 11.77 10.21
CA ALA A 82 -9.42 12.08 8.78
C ALA A 82 -8.06 11.69 8.16
N THR A 83 -8.08 10.98 7.02
CA THR A 83 -6.86 10.49 6.39
C THR A 83 -6.73 10.97 4.95
N MET A 84 -5.49 11.16 4.53
CA MET A 84 -5.08 11.37 3.16
C MET A 84 -3.91 10.44 2.89
N HIS A 85 -4.02 9.58 1.88
CA HIS A 85 -2.93 8.77 1.38
C HIS A 85 -2.72 9.10 -0.10
N HIS A 86 -1.55 9.64 -0.43
CA HIS A 86 -1.15 9.87 -1.81
C HIS A 86 0.02 8.98 -2.18
N CYS A 87 -0.02 8.46 -3.40
CA CYS A 87 1.08 7.77 -4.04
C CYS A 87 1.44 8.50 -5.33
N HIS A 88 2.73 8.65 -5.58
CA HIS A 88 3.29 9.42 -6.67
C HIS A 88 3.93 8.49 -7.72
N THR A 89 4.56 9.09 -8.74
CA THR A 89 5.20 8.45 -9.90
C THR A 89 5.84 7.11 -9.55
N PRO A 90 5.25 5.97 -9.97
CA PRO A 90 5.75 4.66 -9.58
C PRO A 90 6.85 4.13 -10.48
N GLU A 91 7.68 3.29 -9.90
CA GLU A 91 8.57 2.37 -10.60
C GLU A 91 7.86 1.02 -10.64
N ILE A 92 7.44 0.54 -11.82
CA ILE A 92 6.69 -0.72 -11.97
C ILE A 92 7.43 -1.63 -12.95
N ASP A 93 7.76 -2.83 -12.49
CA ASP A 93 8.40 -3.87 -13.28
C ASP A 93 7.47 -5.07 -13.42
N MET A 94 7.11 -5.39 -14.67
CA MET A 94 6.44 -6.65 -14.98
C MET A 94 7.46 -7.78 -14.93
N THR A 95 7.26 -8.77 -14.06
CA THR A 95 8.16 -9.92 -13.91
C THR A 95 7.65 -11.16 -14.64
N SER A 96 6.37 -11.18 -15.00
CA SER A 96 5.74 -12.15 -15.90
C SER A 96 4.40 -11.58 -16.41
N PRO A 97 3.63 -12.31 -17.24
CA PRO A 97 2.27 -11.90 -17.60
C PRO A 97 1.31 -11.77 -16.40
N THR A 98 1.63 -12.36 -15.25
CA THR A 98 0.76 -12.41 -14.06
C THR A 98 1.45 -11.99 -12.77
N THR A 99 2.69 -11.49 -12.81
CA THR A 99 3.41 -11.01 -11.63
C THR A 99 4.13 -9.70 -11.92
N ALA A 100 4.22 -8.83 -10.91
CA ALA A 100 4.91 -7.56 -10.99
C ALA A 100 5.46 -7.13 -9.63
N SER A 101 6.38 -6.17 -9.63
CA SER A 101 6.81 -5.43 -8.45
C SER A 101 6.68 -3.94 -8.69
N ALA A 102 6.47 -3.16 -7.63
CA ALA A 102 6.49 -1.72 -7.72
C ALA A 102 7.07 -1.03 -6.49
N ILE A 103 7.59 0.17 -6.71
CA ILE A 103 7.91 1.14 -5.66
C ILE A 103 7.03 2.37 -5.86
N TRP A 104 6.34 2.77 -4.79
CA TRP A 104 5.52 3.98 -4.75
C TRP A 104 6.08 4.95 -3.75
N ALA A 105 6.53 6.11 -4.21
CA ALA A 105 6.69 7.25 -3.32
C ALA A 105 5.32 7.62 -2.72
N MET A 106 5.25 7.75 -1.40
CA MET A 106 3.99 7.98 -0.70
C MET A 106 4.09 9.16 0.27
N GLU A 107 2.94 9.80 0.50
CA GLU A 107 2.69 10.78 1.54
C GLU A 107 1.40 10.41 2.28
N ASP A 108 1.43 10.45 3.62
CA ASP A 108 0.26 10.23 4.47
C ASP A 108 0.05 11.37 5.47
N LEU A 109 -1.19 11.80 5.61
CA LEU A 109 -1.61 12.75 6.64
C LEU A 109 -2.81 12.16 7.38
N LEU A 110 -2.63 11.92 8.67
CA LEU A 110 -3.69 11.44 9.56
C LEU A 110 -3.95 12.55 10.59
N VAL A 111 -5.18 13.02 10.66
CA VAL A 111 -5.61 14.10 11.56
C VAL A 111 -6.69 13.57 12.49
N TRP A 112 -6.36 13.46 13.77
CA TRP A 112 -7.31 13.23 14.86
C TRP A 112 -7.71 14.57 15.49
N GLU A 113 -8.59 14.51 16.49
CA GLU A 113 -9.04 15.69 17.25
C GLU A 113 -7.87 16.42 17.94
N ASP A 114 -6.97 15.66 18.58
CA ASP A 114 -5.91 16.16 19.47
C ASP A 114 -4.51 16.13 18.86
N ARG A 115 -4.33 15.51 17.70
CA ARG A 115 -3.02 15.31 17.07
C ARG A 115 -3.10 15.07 15.58
N GLN A 116 -1.96 15.21 14.92
CA GLN A 116 -1.75 14.77 13.56
C GLN A 116 -0.43 14.02 13.38
N LEU A 117 -0.41 13.12 12.40
CA LEU A 117 0.78 12.47 11.87
C LEU A 117 0.91 12.87 10.40
N HIS A 118 2.08 13.40 10.03
CA HIS A 118 2.46 13.65 8.63
C HIS A 118 3.71 12.85 8.29
N GLY A 119 3.61 11.94 7.33
CA GLY A 119 4.69 11.05 6.95
C GLY A 119 4.92 11.00 5.44
N ALA A 120 6.13 10.58 5.10
CA ALA A 120 6.52 10.29 3.73
C ALA A 120 7.47 9.08 3.70
N GLY A 121 7.52 8.40 2.57
CA GLY A 121 8.34 7.21 2.42
C GLY A 121 8.05 6.47 1.12
N HIS A 122 8.22 5.16 1.15
CA HIS A 122 7.94 4.32 0.00
C HIS A 122 7.17 3.07 0.40
N TYR A 123 6.24 2.66 -0.46
CA TYR A 123 5.75 1.29 -0.47
C TYR A 123 6.58 0.47 -1.47
N HIS A 124 7.16 -0.62 -1.00
CA HIS A 124 7.73 -1.67 -1.85
C HIS A 124 6.72 -2.81 -1.91
N GLU A 125 6.17 -3.06 -3.09
CA GLU A 125 5.04 -3.98 -3.25
C GLU A 125 5.33 -5.03 -4.31
N THR A 126 4.74 -6.21 -4.12
CA THR A 126 4.63 -7.24 -5.16
C THR A 126 3.17 -7.51 -5.46
N TYR A 127 2.91 -7.92 -6.70
CA TYR A 127 1.57 -8.18 -7.20
C TYR A 127 1.49 -9.50 -7.93
N GLU A 128 0.31 -10.11 -7.86
CA GLU A 128 -0.03 -11.29 -8.65
C GLU A 128 -1.44 -11.11 -9.24
N LYS A 129 -1.61 -11.52 -10.50
CA LYS A 129 -2.90 -11.55 -11.17
C LYS A 129 -3.57 -12.90 -10.91
N ARG A 130 -4.55 -12.91 -10.00
CA ARG A 130 -5.32 -14.09 -9.62
C ARG A 130 -6.75 -13.97 -10.13
N ASP A 131 -7.24 -15.00 -10.81
CA ASP A 131 -8.58 -15.02 -11.43
C ASP A 131 -8.87 -13.78 -12.29
N GLY A 132 -7.87 -13.32 -13.04
CA GLY A 132 -7.96 -12.16 -13.93
C GLY A 132 -7.88 -10.79 -13.24
N ARG A 133 -7.65 -10.72 -11.92
CA ARG A 133 -7.52 -9.47 -11.17
C ARG A 133 -6.15 -9.37 -10.48
N TRP A 134 -5.52 -8.20 -10.56
CA TRP A 134 -4.33 -7.91 -9.79
C TRP A 134 -4.65 -7.78 -8.31
N GLN A 135 -3.77 -8.33 -7.48
CA GLN A 135 -3.82 -8.24 -6.03
C GLN A 135 -2.43 -7.96 -5.48
N ILE A 136 -2.35 -7.21 -4.38
CA ILE A 136 -1.11 -6.98 -3.62
C ILE A 136 -0.78 -8.25 -2.85
N THR A 137 0.40 -8.81 -3.08
CA THR A 137 0.91 -10.03 -2.41
C THR A 137 1.96 -9.72 -1.36
N SER A 138 2.64 -8.58 -1.45
CA SER A 138 3.44 -8.05 -0.33
C SER A 138 3.44 -6.54 -0.31
N LEU A 139 3.62 -5.97 0.87
CA LEU A 139 3.78 -4.54 1.10
C LEU A 139 4.82 -4.30 2.19
N HIS A 140 5.86 -3.55 1.88
CA HIS A 140 6.78 -3.00 2.87
C HIS A 140 6.71 -1.48 2.84
N LEU A 141 6.24 -0.89 3.94
CA LEU A 141 6.29 0.55 4.16
C LEU A 141 7.63 0.94 4.78
N THR A 142 8.41 1.76 4.08
CA THR A 142 9.60 2.43 4.62
C THR A 142 9.30 3.89 4.89
N ARG A 143 10.02 4.53 5.83
CA ARG A 143 9.80 5.93 6.22
C ARG A 143 11.04 6.78 5.96
N THR A 144 10.85 7.88 5.23
CA THR A 144 11.87 8.93 5.03
C THR A 144 11.59 10.18 5.85
N MET A 145 10.33 10.37 6.24
CA MET A 145 9.88 11.42 7.13
C MET A 145 8.74 10.89 8.00
N LEU A 146 8.75 11.28 9.28
CA LEU A 146 7.64 11.05 10.19
C LEU A 146 7.58 12.20 11.18
N ARG A 147 6.46 12.92 11.23
CA ARG A 147 6.25 14.06 12.13
C ARG A 147 4.93 13.89 12.87
N PHE A 148 5.00 14.06 14.19
CA PHE A 148 3.85 14.10 15.07
C PHE A 148 3.69 15.52 15.60
N THR A 149 2.46 16.04 15.56
CA THR A 149 2.13 17.35 16.08
C THR A 149 0.87 17.24 16.94
N GLU A 150 0.85 17.87 18.10
CA GLU A 150 -0.35 18.03 18.92
C GLU A 150 -1.21 19.19 18.37
N SER A 151 -2.54 19.04 18.41
CA SER A 151 -3.47 20.11 18.10
C SER A 151 -3.59 21.04 19.31
N THR A 152 -3.29 22.33 19.12
CA THR A 152 -3.40 23.36 20.17
C THR A 152 -4.84 23.65 20.58
#